data_AF-A0A972VZC5-F1
#
_entry.id   AF-A0A972VZC5-F1
#
_cell.length_a   1.000
_cell.length_b   1.000
_cell.length_c   1.000
_cell.angle_alpha   90.00
_cell.angle_beta   90.00
_cell.angle_gamma   90.00
#
_symmetry.space_group_name_H-M   'P 1'
#
loop_
_entity.id
_entity.type
_entity.pdbx_description
1 polymer ?
#
loop_
_entity_poly.entity_id
_entity_poly.type
_entity_poly.pdbx_seq_one_letter_code
_entity_poly.pdbx_strand_id
1 'polypeptide(L)'
;MENIEKIKIQKLSFAQGVKNNYKDILTNEALDFLVRLHEKFNGNRLELLERRIIQQKYFDKGNFPEFPRETSSIREEDWVADPLPKDLLDRRVEITGPVERKMIINALNSGAKVFMADFEDSNSPSWKNCMEGQQNLMDAVN
;
A
#
# COMPACT_ATOMS: atom_id res chain seq x y z
N MET A 1 33.74 10.04 8.65
CA MET A 1 32.50 10.68 9.14
C MET A 1 31.42 10.33 8.13
N GLU A 2 30.46 9.46 8.35
CA GLU A 2 30.01 8.69 9.53
C GLU A 2 29.97 7.19 9.19
N ASN A 3 30.35 6.39 10.17
CA ASN A 3 30.26 4.94 10.16
C ASN A 3 28.80 4.58 10.45
N ILE A 4 27.98 4.30 9.44
CA ILE A 4 26.64 3.72 9.66
C ILE A 4 26.81 2.22 9.84
N GLU A 5 27.41 1.81 10.95
CA GLU A 5 27.36 0.43 11.40
C GLU A 5 26.33 0.28 12.51
N LYS A 6 25.44 -0.69 12.30
CA LYS A 6 24.47 -1.31 13.22
C LYS A 6 23.14 -0.59 13.39
N ILE A 7 22.19 -1.00 12.55
CA ILE A 7 20.81 -1.18 13.02
C ILE A 7 20.50 -2.67 12.93
N LYS A 8 20.61 -3.34 14.08
CA LYS A 8 20.10 -4.69 14.28
C LYS A 8 18.95 -4.57 15.27
N ILE A 9 17.78 -4.20 14.78
CA ILE A 9 16.53 -4.28 15.54
C ILE A 9 15.60 -5.20 14.76
N GLN A 10 15.77 -6.52 14.88
CA GLN A 10 14.71 -7.43 14.47
C GLN A 10 13.85 -7.77 15.69
N LYS A 11 12.88 -6.89 15.96
CA LYS A 11 11.64 -7.21 16.71
C LYS A 11 10.57 -7.74 15.75
N LEU A 12 10.96 -8.54 14.78
CA LEU A 12 10.06 -9.17 13.83
C LEU A 12 10.11 -10.68 14.05
N SER A 13 8.95 -11.30 14.17
CA SER A 13 8.82 -12.75 14.21
C SER A 13 7.82 -13.19 13.16
N PHE A 14 8.12 -14.30 12.50
CA PHE A 14 7.17 -14.99 11.66
C PHE A 14 6.28 -15.87 12.52
N ALA A 15 5.02 -16.02 12.13
CA ALA A 15 4.12 -16.98 12.79
C ALA A 15 4.67 -18.41 12.62
N GLN A 16 4.41 -19.27 13.61
CA GLN A 16 4.99 -20.62 13.74
C GLN A 16 4.72 -21.55 12.54
N GLY A 17 3.71 -21.25 11.71
CA GLY A 17 3.34 -22.03 10.52
C GLY A 17 4.00 -21.60 9.20
N VAL A 18 4.80 -20.53 9.18
CA VAL A 18 5.42 -20.03 7.94
C VAL A 18 6.64 -20.91 7.60
N LYS A 19 6.56 -21.66 6.48
CA LYS A 19 7.62 -22.59 6.04
C LYS A 19 8.43 -22.12 4.83
N ASN A 20 7.94 -21.11 4.10
CA ASN A 20 8.58 -20.50 2.94
C ASN A 20 8.74 -19.00 3.20
N ASN A 21 9.93 -18.59 3.64
CA ASN A 21 10.18 -17.19 4.02
C ASN A 21 10.56 -16.29 2.83
N TYR A 22 10.46 -16.78 1.59
CA TYR A 22 10.72 -16.03 0.35
C TYR A 22 11.95 -15.11 0.44
N LYS A 23 13.14 -15.71 0.62
CA LYS A 23 14.39 -14.97 0.96
C LYS A 23 14.79 -13.89 -0.04
N ASP A 24 14.41 -14.04 -1.30
CA ASP A 24 14.71 -13.08 -2.37
C ASP A 24 13.79 -11.85 -2.32
N ILE A 25 12.62 -11.98 -1.68
CA ILE A 25 11.67 -10.87 -1.43
C ILE A 25 11.92 -10.27 -0.04
N LEU A 26 12.01 -11.14 0.97
CA LEU A 26 12.22 -10.80 2.37
C LEU A 26 13.70 -10.82 2.71
N THR A 27 14.49 -10.04 1.98
CA THR A 27 15.90 -9.84 2.27
C THR A 27 16.06 -9.14 3.63
N ASN A 28 17.28 -9.15 4.19
CA ASN A 28 17.53 -8.49 5.47
C ASN A 28 17.25 -6.98 5.39
N GLU A 29 17.59 -6.35 4.26
CA GLU A 29 17.38 -4.94 3.99
C GLU A 29 15.89 -4.61 3.83
N ALA A 30 15.14 -5.45 3.13
CA ALA A 30 13.69 -5.31 3.00
C ALA A 30 12.99 -5.44 4.37
N LEU A 31 13.40 -6.42 5.18
CA LEU A 31 12.87 -6.60 6.53
C LEU A 31 13.21 -5.43 7.45
N ASP A 32 14.44 -4.91 7.42
CA ASP A 32 14.82 -3.70 8.18
C ASP A 32 13.96 -2.49 7.78
N PHE A 33 13.74 -2.31 6.48
CA PHE A 33 12.88 -1.25 5.97
C PHE A 33 11.42 -1.39 6.46
N LEU A 34 10.86 -2.61 6.39
CA LEU A 34 9.51 -2.90 6.89
C LEU A 34 9.39 -2.63 8.40
N VAL A 35 10.40 -2.98 9.20
CA VAL A 35 10.43 -2.68 10.64
C VAL A 35 10.39 -1.17 10.87
N ARG A 36 11.20 -0.39 10.14
CA ARG A 36 11.20 1.09 10.27
C ARG A 36 9.86 1.70 9.88
N LEU A 37 9.22 1.21 8.82
CA LEU A 37 7.88 1.66 8.45
C LEU A 37 6.86 1.35 9.56
N HIS A 38 6.93 0.14 10.12
CA HIS A 38 6.06 -0.26 11.22
C HIS A 38 6.24 0.63 12.45
N GLU A 39 7.49 0.81 12.91
CA GLU A 39 7.80 1.63 14.09
C GLU A 39 7.39 3.09 13.89
N LYS A 40 7.55 3.63 12.68
CA LYS A 40 7.21 5.02 12.39
C LYS A 40 5.71 5.27 12.24
N PHE A 41 4.95 4.34 11.63
CA PHE A 41 3.59 4.64 11.16
C PHE A 41 2.49 3.81 11.81
N ASN A 42 2.77 2.63 12.39
CA ASN A 42 1.70 1.74 12.89
C ASN A 42 0.92 2.37 14.06
N GLY A 43 1.58 3.14 14.94
CA GLY A 43 0.91 3.86 16.02
C GLY A 43 -0.20 4.80 15.52
N ASN A 44 0.14 5.68 14.58
CA ASN A 44 -0.82 6.60 13.97
C ASN A 44 -1.91 5.86 13.18
N ARG A 45 -1.56 4.77 12.49
CA ARG A 45 -2.54 3.91 11.80
C ARG A 45 -3.60 3.39 12.78
N LEU A 46 -3.19 2.88 13.94
CA LEU A 46 -4.11 2.39 14.97
C LEU A 46 -4.98 3.52 15.54
N GLU A 47 -4.41 4.68 15.80
CA GLU A 47 -5.18 5.85 16.27
C GLU A 47 -6.27 6.26 15.27
N LEU A 48 -5.95 6.28 13.97
CA LEU A 48 -6.92 6.58 12.92
C LEU A 48 -8.06 5.56 12.84
N LEU A 49 -7.79 4.28 13.11
CA LEU A 49 -8.84 3.24 13.17
C LEU A 49 -9.79 3.48 14.36
N GLU A 50 -9.25 3.86 15.52
CA GLU A 50 -10.09 4.23 16.68
C GLU A 50 -10.94 5.47 16.39
N ARG A 51 -10.37 6.47 15.71
CA ARG A 51 -11.12 7.66 15.28
C ARG A 51 -12.29 7.31 14.36
N ARG A 52 -12.15 6.31 13.47
CA ARG A 52 -13.28 5.83 12.63
C ARG A 52 -14.42 5.28 13.49
N ILE A 53 -14.12 4.55 14.56
CA ILE A 53 -15.14 4.03 15.50
C ILE A 53 -15.85 5.18 16.21
N ILE A 54 -15.11 6.20 16.65
CA ILE A 54 -15.68 7.38 17.32
C ILE A 54 -16.59 8.16 16.36
N GLN A 55 -16.14 8.35 15.11
CA GLN A 55 -16.91 9.05 14.08
C GLN A 55 -18.19 8.28 13.71
N GLN A 56 -18.12 6.96 13.59
CA GLN A 56 -19.31 6.15 13.34
C GLN A 56 -20.35 6.31 14.46
N LYS A 57 -19.92 6.27 15.74
CA LYS A 57 -20.81 6.52 16.90
C LYS A 57 -21.46 7.91 16.89
N TYR A 58 -20.78 8.90 16.30
CA TYR A 58 -21.36 10.23 16.12
C TYR A 58 -22.47 10.21 15.06
N PHE A 59 -22.26 9.51 13.95
CA PHE A 59 -23.28 9.34 12.91
C PHE A 59 -24.48 8.50 13.37
N ASP A 60 -24.25 7.44 14.14
CA ASP A 60 -25.31 6.59 14.68
C ASP A 60 -26.31 7.34 15.58
N LYS A 61 -25.92 8.52 16.10
CA LYS A 61 -26.80 9.43 16.86
C LYS A 61 -27.70 10.30 15.98
N GLY A 62 -27.70 10.08 14.67
CA GLY A 62 -28.50 10.85 13.69
C GLY A 62 -27.79 12.07 13.12
N ASN A 63 -26.49 12.24 13.39
CA ASN A 63 -25.68 13.25 12.70
C ASN A 63 -25.25 12.71 11.33
N PHE A 64 -25.04 13.60 10.36
CA PHE A 64 -24.62 13.23 9.00
C PHE A 64 -23.26 13.84 8.67
N PRO A 65 -22.50 13.25 7.74
CA PRO A 65 -21.31 13.90 7.20
C PRO A 65 -21.64 15.26 6.60
N GLU A 66 -20.84 16.26 6.92
CA GLU A 66 -20.90 17.59 6.31
C GLU A 66 -19.49 18.05 5.91
N PHE A 67 -19.40 19.07 5.04
CA PHE A 67 -18.12 19.67 4.70
C PHE A 67 -17.55 20.39 5.93
N PRO A 68 -16.34 20.04 6.41
CA PRO A 68 -15.75 20.67 7.60
C PRO A 68 -15.56 22.17 7.39
N ARG A 69 -15.95 22.99 8.37
CA ARG A 69 -15.83 24.45 8.28
C ARG A 69 -14.38 24.90 8.43
N GLU A 70 -13.62 24.19 9.25
CA GLU A 70 -12.23 24.46 9.55
C GLU A 70 -11.29 24.31 8.34
N THR A 71 -11.73 23.66 7.27
CA THR A 71 -10.96 23.52 6.01
C THR A 71 -11.55 24.31 4.85
N SER A 72 -12.44 25.29 5.10
CA SER A 72 -13.04 26.10 4.03
C SER A 72 -12.00 26.87 3.22
N SER A 73 -11.01 27.48 3.89
CA SER A 73 -9.95 28.23 3.22
C SER A 73 -9.17 27.39 2.22
N ILE A 74 -8.91 26.12 2.53
CA ILE A 74 -8.22 25.19 1.61
C ILE A 74 -9.07 24.89 0.37
N ARG A 75 -10.41 24.81 0.51
CA ARG A 75 -11.31 24.54 -0.63
C ARG A 75 -11.53 25.76 -1.52
N GLU A 76 -11.35 26.95 -0.96
CA GLU A 76 -11.59 28.24 -1.62
C GLU A 76 -10.31 28.84 -2.22
N GLU A 77 -9.15 28.27 -1.93
CA GLU A 77 -7.85 28.71 -2.43
C GLU A 77 -7.50 28.11 -3.81
N ASP A 78 -6.82 28.90 -4.64
CA ASP A 78 -6.36 28.49 -5.98
C ASP A 78 -5.04 27.71 -5.89
N TRP A 79 -5.11 26.43 -5.52
CA TRP A 79 -3.97 25.52 -5.52
C TRP A 79 -4.21 24.31 -6.43
N VAL A 80 -3.11 23.69 -6.86
CA VAL A 80 -3.11 22.44 -7.62
C VAL A 80 -2.11 21.47 -7.01
N ALA A 81 -2.31 20.18 -7.26
CA ALA A 81 -1.33 19.16 -6.88
C ALA A 81 -0.01 19.35 -7.65
N ASP A 82 1.06 18.74 -7.15
CA ASP A 82 2.36 18.73 -7.83
C ASP A 82 2.26 18.12 -9.25
N PRO A 83 3.14 18.54 -10.19
CA PRO A 83 3.13 18.04 -11.56
C PRO A 83 3.20 16.52 -11.66
N LEU A 84 2.40 15.95 -12.56
CA LEU A 84 2.38 14.51 -12.80
C LEU A 84 3.53 14.07 -13.72
N PRO A 85 4.09 12.86 -13.50
CA PRO A 85 5.03 12.26 -14.44
C PRO A 85 4.34 11.94 -15.78
N LYS A 86 5.12 11.92 -16.86
CA LYS A 86 4.61 11.86 -18.24
C LYS A 86 3.75 10.62 -18.52
N ASP A 87 4.12 9.49 -17.95
CA ASP A 87 3.43 8.20 -18.08
C ASP A 87 2.04 8.18 -17.43
N LEU A 88 1.77 9.06 -16.47
CA LEU A 88 0.46 9.18 -15.81
C LEU A 88 -0.47 10.24 -16.44
N LEU A 89 -0.05 10.92 -17.52
CA LEU A 89 -0.86 11.93 -18.20
C LEU A 89 -1.97 11.33 -19.07
N ASP A 90 -1.83 10.10 -19.56
CA ASP A 90 -2.84 9.40 -20.36
C ASP A 90 -3.28 8.11 -19.66
N ARG A 91 -4.38 8.20 -18.89
CA ARG A 91 -4.99 7.10 -18.13
C ARG A 91 -6.39 6.75 -18.63
N ARG A 92 -6.63 6.92 -19.94
CA ARG A 92 -7.98 6.81 -20.54
C ARG A 92 -8.70 5.49 -20.28
N VAL A 93 -7.95 4.39 -20.11
CA VAL A 93 -8.46 3.07 -19.74
C VAL A 93 -7.44 2.44 -18.80
N GLU A 94 -7.93 1.95 -17.67
CA GLU A 94 -7.17 1.20 -16.68
C GLU A 94 -7.81 -0.17 -16.48
N ILE A 95 -6.99 -1.21 -16.39
CA ILE A 95 -7.43 -2.56 -16.05
C ILE A 95 -7.00 -2.87 -14.63
N THR A 96 -7.85 -3.53 -13.86
CA THR A 96 -7.56 -4.02 -12.52
C THR A 96 -7.51 -5.54 -12.53
N GLY A 97 -6.71 -6.14 -11.65
CA GLY A 97 -6.65 -7.59 -11.54
C GLY A 97 -5.66 -8.08 -10.49
N PRO A 98 -5.76 -9.36 -10.12
CA PRO A 98 -4.94 -9.94 -9.08
C PRO A 98 -3.48 -10.04 -9.52
N VAL A 99 -2.60 -10.19 -8.54
CA VAL A 99 -1.15 -10.33 -8.69
C VAL A 99 -0.69 -11.74 -9.10
N GLU A 100 -1.58 -12.54 -9.68
CA GLU A 100 -1.23 -13.86 -10.23
C GLU A 100 -0.45 -13.68 -11.54
N ARG A 101 0.58 -14.51 -11.77
CA ARG A 101 1.55 -14.32 -12.85
C ARG A 101 0.90 -14.23 -14.23
N LYS A 102 -0.02 -15.13 -14.57
CA LYS A 102 -0.70 -15.11 -15.87
C LYS A 102 -1.60 -13.87 -15.99
N MET A 103 -2.29 -13.48 -14.91
CA MET A 103 -3.14 -12.28 -14.89
C MET A 103 -2.33 -10.99 -15.09
N ILE A 104 -1.17 -10.86 -14.45
CA ILE A 104 -0.25 -9.73 -14.65
C ILE A 104 0.15 -9.62 -16.13
N ILE A 105 0.58 -10.74 -16.75
CA ILE A 105 0.99 -10.78 -18.16
C ILE A 105 -0.18 -10.36 -19.07
N ASN A 106 -1.37 -10.90 -18.84
CA ASN A 106 -2.54 -10.55 -19.65
C ASN A 106 -2.95 -9.09 -19.50
N ALA A 107 -2.91 -8.56 -18.27
CA ALA A 107 -3.30 -7.18 -17.99
C ALA A 107 -2.32 -6.19 -18.63
N LEU A 108 -1.01 -6.41 -18.50
CA LEU A 108 0.03 -5.57 -19.12
C LEU A 108 -0.03 -5.60 -20.66
N ASN A 109 -0.48 -6.72 -21.26
CA ASN A 109 -0.62 -6.86 -22.71
C ASN A 109 -2.03 -6.50 -23.25
N SER A 110 -2.93 -5.99 -22.40
CA SER A 110 -4.33 -5.74 -22.77
C SER A 110 -4.54 -4.52 -23.68
N GLY A 111 -3.54 -3.65 -23.81
CA GLY A 111 -3.67 -2.35 -24.47
C GLY A 111 -4.24 -1.23 -23.59
N ALA A 112 -4.62 -1.53 -22.34
CA ALA A 112 -4.90 -0.50 -21.34
C ALA A 112 -3.66 0.37 -21.07
N LYS A 113 -3.87 1.61 -20.62
CA LYS A 113 -2.76 2.53 -20.31
C LYS A 113 -2.13 2.25 -18.96
N VAL A 114 -2.93 1.73 -18.03
CA VAL A 114 -2.51 1.42 -16.67
C VAL A 114 -3.06 0.05 -16.28
N PHE A 115 -2.24 -0.72 -15.58
CA PHE A 115 -2.67 -1.92 -14.88
C PHE A 115 -2.50 -1.68 -13.37
N MET A 116 -3.61 -1.76 -12.62
CA MET A 116 -3.58 -1.77 -11.16
C MET A 116 -3.47 -3.23 -10.69
N ALA A 117 -2.26 -3.63 -10.32
CA ALA A 117 -2.00 -4.94 -9.73
C ALA A 117 -2.45 -4.98 -8.26
N ASP A 118 -3.41 -5.85 -7.97
CA ASP A 118 -4.19 -5.74 -6.75
C ASP A 118 -3.83 -6.81 -5.70
N PHE A 119 -3.54 -6.36 -4.48
CA PHE A 119 -3.34 -7.19 -3.29
C PHE A 119 -4.53 -7.12 -2.30
N GLU A 120 -5.57 -6.37 -2.67
CA GLU A 120 -6.73 -6.08 -1.85
C GLU A 120 -7.95 -6.89 -2.32
N ASP A 121 -9.07 -6.27 -2.70
CA ASP A 121 -10.37 -6.94 -2.84
C ASP A 121 -10.39 -8.07 -3.89
N SER A 122 -9.59 -8.00 -4.96
CA SER A 122 -9.53 -9.08 -5.96
C SER A 122 -8.53 -10.20 -5.63
N ASN A 123 -7.80 -10.09 -4.52
CA ASN A 123 -6.78 -11.05 -4.11
C ASN A 123 -7.10 -11.70 -2.75
N SER A 124 -7.21 -13.03 -2.73
CA SER A 124 -7.22 -13.75 -1.45
C SER A 124 -5.86 -13.58 -0.76
N PRO A 125 -5.77 -12.96 0.44
CA PRO A 125 -4.50 -12.51 1.03
C PRO A 125 -3.77 -13.64 1.77
N SER A 126 -3.68 -14.81 1.14
CA SER A 126 -2.86 -15.91 1.67
C SER A 126 -1.38 -15.53 1.64
N TRP A 127 -0.59 -16.06 2.58
CA TRP A 127 0.87 -15.84 2.62
C TRP A 127 1.52 -16.10 1.26
N LYS A 128 1.11 -17.20 0.61
CA LYS A 128 1.58 -17.58 -0.72
C LYS A 128 1.25 -16.52 -1.76
N ASN A 129 -0.01 -16.06 -1.85
CA ASN A 129 -0.43 -15.09 -2.85
C ASN A 129 0.24 -13.73 -2.66
N CYS A 130 0.37 -13.27 -1.41
CA CYS A 130 1.03 -11.99 -1.12
C CYS A 130 2.52 -12.05 -1.48
N MET A 131 3.21 -13.13 -1.14
CA MET A 131 4.65 -13.26 -1.44
C MET A 131 4.90 -13.51 -2.92
N GLU A 132 4.21 -14.47 -3.54
CA GLU A 132 4.35 -14.73 -4.97
C GLU A 132 3.90 -13.53 -5.81
N GLY A 133 2.90 -12.76 -5.37
CA GLY A 133 2.51 -11.51 -6.02
C GLY A 133 3.65 -10.50 -6.06
N GLN A 134 4.41 -10.33 -4.98
CA GLN A 134 5.58 -9.45 -4.96
C GLN A 134 6.66 -9.95 -5.93
N GLN A 135 6.92 -11.26 -5.96
CA GLN A 135 7.85 -11.85 -6.93
C GLN A 135 7.39 -11.56 -8.36
N ASN A 136 6.10 -11.75 -8.66
CA ASN A 136 5.56 -11.57 -10.00
C ASN A 136 5.67 -10.12 -10.46
N LEU A 137 5.51 -9.15 -9.56
CA LEU A 137 5.68 -7.73 -9.87
C LEU A 137 7.15 -7.35 -10.04
N MET A 138 8.06 -7.91 -9.23
CA MET A 138 9.50 -7.76 -9.45
C MET A 138 9.91 -8.27 -10.84
N ASP A 139 9.40 -9.43 -11.25
CA ASP A 139 9.67 -10.00 -12.57
C ASP A 139 9.03 -9.19 -13.70
N ALA A 140 7.90 -8.54 -13.47
CA ALA A 140 7.21 -7.74 -14.49
C ALA A 140 7.85 -6.37 -14.75
N VAL A 141 8.56 -5.82 -13.76
CA VAL A 141 9.25 -4.53 -13.84
C VAL A 141 10.65 -4.66 -14.49
N ASN A 142 11.30 -5.83 -14.34
CA ASN A 142 12.65 -6.09 -14.83
C ASN A 142 12.68 -6.68 -16.25
#